data_AF-A0A1S9BU34-F1
#
_entry.id   AF-A0A1S9BU34-F1
#
_cell.length_a   1.000
_cell.length_b   1.000
_cell.length_c   1.000
_cell.angle_alpha   90.00
_cell.angle_beta   90.00
_cell.angle_gamma   90.00
#
_symmetry.space_group_name_H-M   'P 1'
#
loop_
_entity.id
_entity.type
_entity.pdbx_description
1 polymer ?
#
loop_
_entity_poly.entity_id
_entity_poly.type
_entity_poly.pdbx_seq_one_letter_code
_entity_poly.pdbx_strand_id
1 'polypeptide(L)' 'MNKEPLKIKRRGEDGNKIISVRISEDTLNMLDKIASETNYSRNELINIMLAYGVKNIEIE' A
#
# COMPACT_ATOMS: atom_id res chain seq x y z
N MET A 1 -10.84 35.54 -5.82
CA MET A 1 -10.23 34.39 -5.11
C MET A 1 -9.06 33.89 -5.93
N ASN A 2 -7.84 34.16 -5.47
CA ASN A 2 -6.62 33.70 -6.13
C ASN A 2 -6.56 32.17 -6.04
N LYS A 3 -6.60 31.48 -7.18
CA LYS A 3 -6.38 30.03 -7.23
C LYS A 3 -4.87 29.79 -7.20
N GLU A 4 -4.35 29.36 -6.06
CA GLU A 4 -2.98 28.85 -6.00
C GLU A 4 -2.83 27.66 -6.96
N PRO A 5 -1.70 27.54 -7.68
CA PRO A 5 -1.50 26.46 -8.63
C PRO A 5 -1.33 25.11 -7.90
N LEU A 6 -1.96 24.07 -8.43
CA LEU A 6 -1.80 22.70 -7.95
C LEU A 6 -0.35 22.25 -8.20
N LYS A 7 0.45 22.13 -7.14
CA LYS A 7 1.82 21.60 -7.22
C LYS A 7 1.79 20.08 -7.26
N ILE A 8 1.88 19.51 -8.46
CA ILE A 8 2.01 18.05 -8.66
C ILE A 8 3.50 17.69 -8.52
N LYS A 9 3.86 16.93 -7.48
CA LYS A 9 5.22 16.36 -7.34
C LYS A 9 5.42 15.26 -8.40
N ARG A 10 6.65 15.10 -8.89
CA ARG A 10 6.96 14.01 -9.84
C ARG A 10 6.79 12.67 -9.11
N ARG A 11 6.16 11.70 -9.77
CA ARG A 11 6.03 10.33 -9.25
C ARG A 11 7.44 9.77 -8.95
N GLY A 12 7.66 9.32 -7.71
CA GLY A 12 8.93 8.69 -7.27
C GLY A 12 9.81 9.54 -6.32
N GLU A 13 9.42 10.77 -5.98
CA GLU A 13 10.12 11.58 -4.97
C GLU A 13 9.61 11.35 -3.52
N ASP A 14 8.68 10.43 -3.32
CA ASP A 14 8.02 10.13 -2.04
C ASP A 14 8.69 9.00 -1.24
N GLY A 15 9.81 8.47 -1.73
CA GLY A 15 10.57 7.39 -1.07
C GLY A 15 9.98 5.99 -1.27
N ASN A 16 8.88 5.87 -2.04
CA ASN A 16 8.24 4.59 -2.36
C ASN A 16 8.61 4.15 -3.78
N LYS A 17 8.74 2.83 -3.99
CA LYS A 17 8.93 2.24 -5.32
C LYS A 17 7.74 1.37 -5.65
N ILE A 18 7.23 1.50 -6.88
CA ILE A 18 6.20 0.60 -7.40
C ILE A 18 6.88 -0.73 -7.73
N ILE A 19 6.38 -1.80 -7.13
CA ILE A 19 6.81 -3.17 -7.41
C ILE A 19 5.60 -3.99 -7.87
N SER A 20 5.83 -4.98 -8.71
CA SER A 20 4.83 -5.97 -9.10
C SER A 20 5.08 -7.26 -8.32
N VAL A 21 4.11 -7.71 -7.53
CA VAL A 21 4.18 -8.95 -6.76
C VAL A 21 3.05 -9.87 -7.19
N ARG A 22 3.33 -11.17 -7.33
CA ARG A 22 2.29 -12.19 -7.54
C ARG A 22 1.78 -12.66 -6.19
N ILE A 23 0.48 -12.53 -5.96
CA ILE A 23 -0.22 -12.99 -4.76
C ILE A 23 -1.35 -13.95 -5.17
N SER A 24 -1.77 -14.83 -4.27
CA SER A 24 -2.93 -15.70 -4.54
C SER A 24 -4.22 -14.88 -4.57
N GLU A 25 -5.18 -15.34 -5.36
CA GLU A 25 -6.50 -14.69 -5.49
C GLU A 25 -7.23 -14.66 -4.15
N ASP A 26 -7.15 -15.73 -3.36
CA ASP A 26 -7.75 -15.80 -2.02
C ASP A 26 -7.19 -14.73 -1.08
N THR A 27 -5.87 -14.51 -1.10
CA THR A 27 -5.23 -13.47 -0.28
C THR A 27 -5.70 -12.08 -0.70
N LEU A 28 -5.77 -11.84 -2.02
CA LEU A 28 -6.26 -10.58 -2.55
C LEU A 28 -7.72 -10.32 -2.16
N ASN A 29 -8.59 -11.34 -2.26
CA ASN A 29 -9.99 -11.22 -1.85
C ASN A 29 -10.14 -10.92 -0.35
N MET A 30 -9.30 -11.51 0.49
CA MET A 30 -9.28 -11.22 1.92
C MET A 30 -8.83 -9.78 2.21
N LEU A 31 -7.79 -9.31 1.51
CA LEU A 31 -7.33 -7.92 1.60
C LEU A 31 -8.41 -6.92 1.13
N ASP A 32 -9.11 -7.23 0.03
CA ASP A 32 -10.21 -6.42 -0.50
C ASP A 32 -11.35 -6.30 0.52
N LYS A 33 -11.70 -7.40 1.21
CA LYS A 33 -12.69 -7.40 2.28
C LYS A 33 -12.26 -6.55 3.48
N ILE A 34 -11.01 -6.69 3.93
CA ILE A 34 -10.51 -5.87 5.05
C ILE A 34 -10.48 -4.39 4.65
N ALA A 35 -10.09 -4.07 3.41
CA ALA A 35 -10.09 -2.71 2.90
C ALA A 35 -11.49 -2.11 2.74
N SER A 36 -12.54 -2.92 2.55
CA SER A 36 -13.91 -2.42 2.49
C SER A 36 -14.52 -2.20 3.88
N GLU A 37 -14.08 -2.99 4.87
CA GLU A 37 -14.50 -2.88 6.26
C GLU A 37 -13.70 -1.82 7.05
N THR A 38 -12.51 -1.45 6.56
CA THR A 38 -11.62 -0.46 7.17
C THR A 38 -11.48 0.76 6.27
N ASN A 39 -11.30 1.96 6.81
CA ASN A 39 -11.09 3.16 6.00
C ASN A 39 -9.66 3.26 5.43
N TYR A 40 -9.06 2.14 5.05
CA TYR A 40 -7.72 2.03 4.48
C TYR A 40 -7.79 1.51 3.05
N SER A 41 -6.90 2.02 2.18
CA SER A 41 -6.72 1.42 0.87
C SER A 41 -5.99 0.07 0.99
N ARG A 42 -6.21 -0.81 0.01
CA ARG A 42 -5.49 -2.09 -0.12
C ARG A 42 -3.98 -1.92 -0.08
N ASN A 43 -3.47 -0.89 -0.77
CA ASN A 43 -2.05 -0.61 -0.82
C ASN A 43 -1.51 -0.18 0.56
N GLU A 44 -2.28 0.60 1.33
CA GLU A 44 -1.89 0.95 2.70
C GLU A 44 -1.86 -0.28 3.61
N LEU A 45 -2.88 -1.14 3.53
CA LEU A 45 -2.92 -2.39 4.30
C LEU A 45 -1.73 -3.29 3.96
N ILE A 46 -1.43 -3.48 2.68
CA ILE A 46 -0.27 -4.27 2.23
C ILE A 46 1.03 -3.68 2.79
N ASN A 47 1.21 -2.35 2.73
CA ASN A 47 2.41 -1.72 3.27
C ASN A 47 2.54 -1.91 4.80
N ILE A 48 1.45 -1.80 5.55
CA ILE A 48 1.43 -2.05 7.01
C ILE A 48 1.81 -3.50 7.30
N MET A 49 1.19 -4.46 6.60
CA MET A 49 1.44 -5.88 6.77
C MET A 49 2.88 -6.25 6.40
N LEU A 50 3.41 -5.73 5.29
CA LEU A 50 4.81 -5.95 4.89
C LEU A 50 5.79 -5.35 5.90
N ALA A 51 5.54 -4.13 6.38
CA ALA A 51 6.40 -3.49 7.38
C ALA A 51 6.43 -4.27 8.70
N TYR A 52 5.30 -4.83 9.11
CA TYR A 52 5.25 -5.74 10.26
C TYR A 52 5.96 -7.05 9.97
N GLY A 53 5.64 -7.70 8.84
CA GLY A 53 6.21 -8.97 8.44
C GLY A 53 7.74 -8.94 8.37
N VAL A 54 8.33 -7.93 7.73
CA VAL A 54 9.80 -7.79 7.62
C VAL A 54 10.49 -7.70 8.98
N LYS A 55 9.84 -7.17 10.01
CA LYS A 55 10.41 -7.05 11.37
C LYS A 55 10.27 -8.33 12.20
N ASN A 56 9.33 -9.19 11.86
CA ASN A 56 8.94 -10.35 12.66
C ASN A 56 9.06 -11.67 11.89
N ILE A 57 9.65 -11.65 10.69
CA ILE A 57 9.83 -12.84 9.87
C ILE A 57 10.99 -13.66 10.42
N GLU A 58 10.71 -14.93 10.69
CA GLU A 58 11.71 -15.97 10.95
C GLU A 58 11.71 -16.91 9.74
N ILE A 59 12.90 -17.29 9.27
CA ILE A 59 13.08 -18.18 8.13
C ILE A 59 13.79 -19.44 8.66
N GLU A 60 13.18 -20.61 8.44
CA GLU A 60 13.80 -21.92 8.64
C GLU A 60 14.35 -22.49 7.33
#